data_AF-A0A7X3RA32-F1
#
_entry.id   AF-A0A7X3RA32-F1
#
_cell.length_a   1.000
_cell.length_b   1.000
_cell.length_c   1.000
_cell.angle_alpha   90.00
_cell.angle_beta   90.00
_cell.angle_gamma   90.00
#
_symmetry.space_group_name_H-M   'P 1'
#
loop_
_entity.id
_entity.type
_entity.pdbx_description
1 polymer ?
#
loop_
_entity_poly.entity_id
_entity_poly.type
_entity_poly.pdbx_seq_one_letter_code
_entity_poly.pdbx_strand_id
1 'polypeptide(L)'
;MKSNGSLLRDHVLPALDEITTDPEVDMDGDTFEVGLPTEVPDRADRATLEAELADCRDRLETSGSDTDYKTDPADLRKLRFEADWRAHRLGLLDGPHPQRLEFRVSWMRINDAVLLAHPLELFLTYGKQVQSASPYPHTMIIGYANETVGYLARPQDFDQEGFGWYAAVFAPRICRHLPFEPDAGAVFRDHLIALLHRIRQRETASA
;
A
#
# COMPACT_ATOMS: atom_id res chain seq x y z
N MET A 1 -17.52 -12.43 27.33
CA MET A 1 -17.54 -11.87 25.96
C MET A 1 -17.09 -12.97 25.01
N LYS A 2 -17.80 -13.24 23.90
CA LYS A 2 -17.32 -14.19 22.89
C LYS A 2 -16.02 -13.63 22.26
N SER A 3 -15.09 -14.49 21.87
CA SER A 3 -13.90 -14.05 21.13
C SER A 3 -14.31 -13.56 19.72
N ASN A 4 -13.51 -12.69 19.12
CA ASN A 4 -13.74 -12.20 17.75
C ASN A 4 -13.85 -13.36 16.74
N GLY A 5 -13.04 -14.40 16.91
CA GLY A 5 -13.10 -15.60 16.06
C GLY A 5 -14.44 -16.34 16.18
N SER A 6 -14.98 -16.47 17.39
CA SER A 6 -16.29 -17.09 17.60
C SER A 6 -17.42 -16.24 17.00
N LEU A 7 -17.33 -14.90 17.12
CA LEU A 7 -18.30 -14.00 16.48
C LEU A 7 -18.28 -14.12 14.95
N LEU A 8 -17.08 -14.15 14.35
CA LEU A 8 -16.95 -14.32 12.90
C LEU A 8 -17.54 -15.67 12.45
N ARG A 9 -17.16 -16.77 13.11
CA ARG A 9 -17.68 -18.10 12.81
C ARG A 9 -19.21 -18.15 12.88
N ASP A 10 -19.79 -17.61 13.95
CA ASP A 10 -21.23 -17.66 14.21
C ASP A 10 -22.04 -16.88 13.15
N HIS A 11 -21.42 -15.94 12.42
CA HIS A 11 -22.05 -15.20 11.32
C HIS A 11 -21.70 -15.74 9.93
N VAL A 12 -20.47 -16.21 9.72
CA VAL A 12 -20.03 -16.68 8.39
C VAL A 12 -20.61 -18.05 8.07
N LEU A 13 -20.61 -19.01 9.02
CA LEU A 13 -21.07 -20.36 8.71
C LEU A 13 -22.54 -20.41 8.27
N PRO A 14 -23.49 -19.74 8.96
CA PRO A 14 -24.88 -19.72 8.50
C PRO A 14 -25.04 -19.06 7.12
N ALA A 15 -24.25 -18.03 6.81
CA ALA A 15 -24.30 -17.38 5.52
C ALA A 15 -23.83 -18.31 4.38
N LEU A 16 -22.94 -19.27 4.65
CA LEU A 16 -22.52 -20.28 3.66
C LEU A 16 -23.68 -21.21 3.26
N ASP A 17 -24.55 -21.56 4.21
CA ASP A 17 -25.71 -22.42 3.96
C ASP A 17 -26.79 -21.72 3.12
N GLU A 18 -26.77 -20.39 3.05
CA GLU A 18 -27.68 -19.56 2.26
C GLU A 18 -27.17 -19.28 0.83
N ILE A 19 -25.94 -19.71 0.49
CA ILE A 19 -25.35 -19.46 -0.82
C ILE A 19 -26.12 -20.23 -1.90
N THR A 20 -26.71 -19.49 -2.82
CA THR A 20 -27.23 -20.05 -4.07
C THR A 20 -26.06 -20.21 -5.04
N THR A 21 -25.95 -21.40 -5.66
CA THR A 21 -24.88 -21.70 -6.62
C THR A 21 -25.40 -21.67 -8.05
N ASP A 22 -24.54 -21.25 -8.97
CA ASP A 22 -24.77 -21.35 -10.41
C ASP A 22 -23.86 -22.46 -10.97
N PRO A 23 -24.40 -23.50 -11.64
CA PRO A 23 -23.58 -24.55 -12.25
C PRO A 23 -22.81 -24.06 -13.48
N GLU A 24 -23.26 -22.98 -14.13
CA GLU A 24 -22.58 -22.38 -15.28
C GLU A 24 -21.66 -21.27 -14.78
N VAL A 25 -20.37 -21.50 -14.94
CA VAL A 25 -19.33 -20.59 -14.47
C VAL A 25 -18.62 -20.00 -15.68
N ASP A 26 -18.83 -18.71 -15.89
CA ASP A 26 -18.11 -17.91 -16.86
C ASP A 26 -17.07 -17.04 -16.14
N MET A 27 -15.81 -17.20 -16.52
CA MET A 27 -14.68 -16.56 -15.87
C MET A 27 -13.76 -15.93 -16.89
N ASP A 28 -13.29 -14.73 -16.56
CA ASP A 28 -12.21 -14.07 -17.29
C ASP A 28 -11.28 -13.42 -16.27
N GLY A 29 -10.03 -13.21 -16.65
CA GLY A 29 -9.04 -12.63 -15.76
C GLY A 29 -7.79 -12.24 -16.51
N ASP A 30 -7.16 -11.19 -16.01
CA ASP A 30 -5.93 -10.68 -16.58
C ASP A 30 -5.16 -9.91 -15.50
N THR A 31 -3.98 -9.45 -15.87
CA THR A 31 -3.15 -8.56 -15.06
C THR A 31 -2.87 -7.28 -15.81
N PHE A 32 -2.67 -6.19 -15.07
CA PHE A 32 -2.18 -4.95 -15.65
C PHE A 32 -1.17 -4.30 -14.70
N GLU A 33 -0.17 -3.66 -15.30
CA GLU A 33 0.86 -2.92 -14.58
C GLU A 33 0.37 -1.47 -14.34
N VAL A 34 0.65 -0.96 -13.15
CA VAL A 34 0.33 0.40 -12.73
C VAL A 34 1.55 1.06 -12.11
N GLY A 35 1.90 2.23 -12.62
CA GLY A 35 2.92 3.10 -12.06
C GLY A 35 2.31 4.27 -11.30
N LEU A 36 2.48 4.31 -9.98
CA LEU A 36 2.04 5.45 -9.17
C LEU A 36 3.20 6.38 -8.81
N PRO A 37 2.99 7.71 -8.83
CA PRO A 37 4.05 8.67 -8.59
C PRO A 37 4.56 8.61 -7.14
N THR A 38 5.87 8.77 -6.99
CA THR A 38 6.57 8.81 -5.70
C THR A 38 7.23 10.16 -5.45
N GLU A 39 7.27 10.58 -4.20
CA GLU A 39 7.93 11.80 -3.76
C GLU A 39 9.45 11.62 -3.83
N VAL A 40 10.05 12.27 -4.82
CA VAL A 40 11.49 12.25 -5.04
C VAL A 40 12.18 13.25 -4.11
N PRO A 41 13.23 12.84 -3.36
CA PRO A 41 14.02 13.76 -2.55
C PRO A 41 14.71 14.83 -3.42
N ASP A 42 14.65 16.11 -3.02
CA ASP A 42 15.30 17.20 -3.75
C ASP A 42 16.81 17.19 -3.47
N ARG A 43 17.63 17.49 -4.49
CA ARG A 43 19.09 17.69 -4.30
C ARG A 43 19.38 18.81 -3.29
N ALA A 44 18.47 19.76 -3.14
CA ALA A 44 18.54 20.80 -2.10
C ALA A 44 18.56 20.21 -0.67
N ASP A 45 17.97 19.04 -0.45
CA ASP A 45 17.88 18.39 0.86
C ASP A 45 19.17 17.68 1.29
N ARG A 46 20.19 17.61 0.40
CA ARG A 46 21.44 16.85 0.65
C ARG A 46 22.07 17.19 1.99
N ALA A 47 22.31 18.48 2.24
CA ALA A 47 23.02 18.92 3.44
C ALA A 47 22.27 18.52 4.71
N THR A 48 20.93 18.62 4.67
CA THR A 48 20.05 18.18 5.76
C THR A 48 20.15 16.68 5.97
N LEU A 49 20.01 15.87 4.92
CA LEU A 49 20.10 14.41 5.00
C LEU A 49 21.48 13.92 5.48
N GLU A 50 22.55 14.57 5.03
CA GLU A 50 23.92 14.27 5.47
C GLU A 50 24.11 14.59 6.96
N ALA A 51 23.62 15.73 7.42
CA ALA A 51 23.69 16.11 8.83
C ALA A 51 22.87 15.17 9.73
N GLU A 52 21.66 14.80 9.33
CA GLU A 52 20.84 13.86 10.09
C GLU A 52 21.43 12.44 10.12
N LEU A 53 22.05 12.00 9.01
CA LEU A 53 22.73 10.71 8.95
C LEU A 53 23.97 10.69 9.85
N ALA A 54 24.73 11.79 9.89
CA ALA A 54 25.86 11.95 10.79
C ALA A 54 25.40 11.89 12.27
N ASP A 55 24.36 12.62 12.65
CA ASP A 55 23.77 12.55 14.01
C ASP A 55 23.39 11.11 14.38
N CYS A 56 22.72 10.38 13.48
CA CYS A 56 22.34 9.00 13.74
C CYS A 56 23.57 8.10 13.96
N ARG A 57 24.65 8.29 13.18
CA ARG A 57 25.89 7.52 13.31
C ARG A 57 26.62 7.82 14.61
N ASP A 58 26.77 9.10 14.95
CA ASP A 58 27.43 9.53 16.19
C ASP A 58 26.72 8.96 17.43
N ARG A 59 25.38 8.97 17.40
CA ARG A 59 24.55 8.37 18.47
C ARG A 59 24.70 6.84 18.52
N LEU A 60 24.78 6.17 17.38
CA LEU A 60 25.01 4.71 17.32
C LEU A 60 26.39 4.32 17.86
N GLU A 61 27.42 5.10 17.57
CA GLU A 61 28.78 4.87 18.10
C GLU A 61 28.83 5.09 19.61
N THR A 62 28.18 6.14 20.10
CA THR A 62 28.11 6.45 21.53
C THR A 62 27.36 5.36 22.30
N SER A 63 26.20 4.94 21.79
CA SER A 63 25.33 3.96 22.45
C SER A 63 25.70 2.49 22.20
N GLY A 64 26.62 2.21 21.27
CA GLY A 64 27.18 0.89 21.00
C GLY A 64 28.48 0.59 21.75
N SER A 65 28.95 1.53 22.58
CA SER A 65 30.15 1.34 23.40
C SER A 65 29.90 0.34 24.53
N ASP A 66 30.90 -0.48 24.85
CA ASP A 66 30.87 -1.49 25.95
C ASP A 66 30.53 -0.89 27.33
N THR A 67 30.47 0.44 27.45
CA THR A 67 30.14 1.17 28.67
C THR A 67 28.68 1.63 28.76
N ASP A 68 27.87 1.47 27.71
CA ASP A 68 26.47 1.91 27.70
C ASP A 68 25.48 0.78 28.01
N TYR A 69 25.30 0.50 29.31
CA TYR A 69 24.27 -0.44 29.79
C TYR A 69 22.87 0.19 29.90
N LYS A 70 22.69 1.46 29.50
CA LYS A 70 21.45 2.21 29.72
C LYS A 70 20.56 2.31 28.48
N THR A 71 21.11 2.14 27.28
CA THR A 71 20.32 2.24 26.06
C THR A 71 19.51 0.96 25.82
N ASP A 72 18.19 1.12 25.69
CA ASP A 72 17.29 0.03 25.35
C ASP A 72 17.65 -0.51 23.94
N PRO A 73 17.86 -1.84 23.77
CA PRO A 73 18.03 -2.45 22.46
C PRO A 73 16.97 -2.07 21.42
N ALA A 74 15.73 -1.77 21.84
CA ALA A 74 14.68 -1.28 20.96
C ALA A 74 15.01 0.10 20.36
N ASP A 75 15.61 0.99 21.14
CA ASP A 75 15.97 2.33 20.68
C ASP A 75 17.19 2.30 19.75
N LEU A 76 18.16 1.40 19.99
CA LEU A 76 19.24 1.14 19.04
C LEU A 76 18.72 0.63 17.69
N ARG A 77 17.71 -0.25 17.68
CA ARG A 77 17.09 -0.74 16.44
C ARG A 77 16.39 0.38 15.67
N LYS A 78 15.66 1.25 16.36
CA LYS A 78 15.02 2.42 15.75
C LYS A 78 16.07 3.37 15.16
N LEU A 79 17.13 3.66 15.91
CA LEU A 79 18.19 4.55 15.45
C LEU A 79 18.93 3.98 14.23
N ARG A 80 19.19 2.67 14.20
CA ARG A 80 19.74 1.98 13.02
C ARG A 80 18.81 2.11 11.82
N PHE A 81 17.52 1.84 12.01
CA PHE A 81 16.51 1.96 10.96
C PHE A 81 16.46 3.38 10.37
N GLU A 82 16.50 4.39 11.24
CA GLU A 82 16.54 5.81 10.84
C GLU A 82 17.84 6.16 10.08
N ALA A 83 18.99 5.64 10.48
CA ALA A 83 20.26 5.80 9.76
C ALA A 83 20.22 5.15 8.37
N ASP A 84 19.73 3.90 8.29
CA ASP A 84 19.64 3.14 7.05
C ASP A 84 18.70 3.83 6.04
N TRP A 85 17.56 4.34 6.52
CA TRP A 85 16.62 5.09 5.69
C TRP A 85 17.23 6.38 5.12
N ARG A 86 17.96 7.15 5.94
CA ARG A 86 18.64 8.38 5.47
C ARG A 86 19.74 8.11 4.47
N ALA A 87 20.55 7.08 4.71
CA ALA A 87 21.56 6.64 3.76
C ALA A 87 20.94 6.22 2.42
N HIS A 88 19.80 5.51 2.47
CA HIS A 88 19.05 5.16 1.26
C HIS A 88 18.56 6.41 0.51
N ARG A 89 17.90 7.36 1.19
CA ARG A 89 17.44 8.63 0.58
C ARG A 89 18.58 9.44 -0.03
N LEU A 90 19.73 9.54 0.65
CA LEU A 90 20.91 10.22 0.13
C LEU A 90 21.43 9.56 -1.16
N GLY A 91 21.42 8.23 -1.22
CA GLY A 91 21.78 7.48 -2.43
C GLY A 91 20.84 7.75 -3.63
N LEU A 92 19.56 8.05 -3.37
CA LEU A 92 18.58 8.37 -4.42
C LEU A 92 18.80 9.77 -5.03
N LEU A 93 19.50 10.69 -4.35
CA LEU A 93 19.81 12.02 -4.89
C LEU A 93 20.78 11.97 -6.07
N ASP A 94 21.70 11.02 -6.07
CA ASP A 94 22.78 10.93 -7.07
C ASP A 94 22.57 9.83 -8.10
N GLY A 95 21.66 8.89 -7.84
CA GLY A 95 21.32 7.79 -8.73
C GLY A 95 20.05 8.00 -9.54
N PRO A 96 19.83 7.17 -10.58
CA PRO A 96 18.51 7.05 -11.18
C PRO A 96 17.54 6.50 -10.12
N HIS A 97 16.44 7.22 -9.90
CA HIS A 97 15.38 6.81 -8.99
C HIS A 97 14.07 6.69 -9.77
N PRO A 98 13.25 5.67 -9.49
CA PRO A 98 11.95 5.54 -10.10
C PRO A 98 11.05 6.67 -9.58
N GLN A 99 10.67 7.60 -10.47
CA GLN A 99 9.64 8.62 -10.20
C GLN A 99 8.24 8.01 -10.03
N ARG A 100 8.12 6.73 -10.33
CA ARG A 100 6.91 5.93 -10.20
C ARG A 100 7.24 4.57 -9.64
N LEU A 101 6.47 4.12 -8.67
CA LEU A 101 6.51 2.73 -8.24
C LEU A 101 5.55 1.92 -9.11
N GLU A 102 6.12 1.03 -9.91
CA GLU A 102 5.39 0.11 -10.78
C GLU A 102 5.04 -1.15 -10.00
N PHE A 103 3.79 -1.59 -10.12
CA PHE A 103 3.33 -2.84 -9.52
C PHE A 103 2.13 -3.40 -10.28
N ARG A 104 1.86 -4.69 -10.04
CA ARG A 104 0.83 -5.42 -10.76
C ARG A 104 -0.48 -5.44 -10.01
N VAL A 105 -1.55 -5.17 -10.73
CA VAL A 105 -2.91 -5.43 -10.28
C VAL A 105 -3.47 -6.58 -11.11
N SER A 106 -4.08 -7.54 -10.42
CA SER A 106 -4.75 -8.68 -11.03
C SER A 106 -6.26 -8.49 -10.91
N TRP A 107 -7.01 -8.92 -11.90
CA TRP A 107 -8.46 -8.98 -11.78
C TRP A 107 -8.97 -10.34 -12.22
N MET A 108 -10.08 -10.74 -11.61
CA MET A 108 -10.80 -11.95 -11.97
C MET A 108 -12.29 -11.65 -11.91
N ARG A 109 -12.97 -11.84 -13.02
CA ARG A 109 -14.42 -11.84 -13.07
C ARG A 109 -14.92 -13.27 -12.98
N ILE A 110 -15.98 -13.45 -12.19
CA ILE A 110 -16.72 -14.70 -12.08
C ILE A 110 -18.19 -14.32 -12.21
N ASN A 111 -18.82 -14.70 -13.32
CA ASN A 111 -20.19 -14.31 -13.64
C ASN A 111 -20.39 -12.78 -13.54
N ASP A 112 -21.23 -12.34 -12.60
CA ASP A 112 -21.56 -10.93 -12.34
C ASP A 112 -20.70 -10.27 -11.23
N ALA A 113 -19.73 -11.01 -10.70
CA ALA A 113 -18.78 -10.52 -9.70
C ALA A 113 -17.40 -10.26 -10.28
N VAL A 114 -16.70 -9.28 -9.72
CA VAL A 114 -15.31 -8.97 -10.06
C VAL A 114 -14.47 -8.77 -8.81
N LEU A 115 -13.30 -9.39 -8.83
CA LEU A 115 -12.26 -9.32 -7.82
C LEU A 115 -11.13 -8.45 -8.38
N LEU A 116 -10.76 -7.40 -7.65
CA LEU A 116 -9.62 -6.53 -7.95
C LEU A 116 -8.54 -6.74 -6.90
N ALA A 117 -7.45 -7.39 -7.27
CA ALA A 117 -6.37 -7.79 -6.39
C ALA A 117 -5.14 -6.92 -6.61
N HIS A 118 -4.71 -6.21 -5.56
CA HIS A 118 -3.60 -5.26 -5.62
C HIS A 118 -2.67 -5.36 -4.40
N PRO A 119 -1.40 -4.93 -4.49
CA PRO A 119 -0.39 -5.15 -3.44
C PRO A 119 -0.38 -4.12 -2.31
N LEU A 120 -1.45 -3.33 -2.23
CA LEU A 120 -1.53 -2.16 -1.37
C LEU A 120 -2.58 -2.35 -0.27
N GLU A 121 -2.46 -1.56 0.78
CA GLU A 121 -3.50 -1.28 1.76
C GLU A 121 -4.24 -0.02 1.34
N LEU A 122 -5.38 -0.22 0.69
CA LEU A 122 -6.20 0.87 0.22
C LEU A 122 -7.11 1.38 1.35
N PHE A 123 -7.10 2.68 1.60
CA PHE A 123 -8.02 3.27 2.57
C PHE A 123 -9.47 3.02 2.16
N LEU A 124 -10.32 2.71 3.15
CA LEU A 124 -11.72 2.32 2.95
C LEU A 124 -12.51 3.28 2.04
N THR A 125 -12.23 4.58 2.12
CA THR A 125 -12.91 5.60 1.29
C THR A 125 -12.69 5.36 -0.20
N TYR A 126 -11.46 5.05 -0.62
CA TYR A 126 -11.17 4.76 -2.02
C TYR A 126 -11.81 3.44 -2.45
N GLY A 127 -11.71 2.39 -1.63
CA GLY A 127 -12.37 1.11 -1.90
C GLY A 127 -13.88 1.25 -2.11
N LYS A 128 -14.56 2.03 -1.25
CA LYS A 128 -15.99 2.35 -1.39
C LYS A 128 -16.31 3.14 -2.66
N GLN A 129 -15.44 4.07 -3.06
CA GLN A 129 -15.60 4.83 -4.30
C GLN A 129 -15.49 3.92 -5.52
N VAL A 130 -14.52 3.00 -5.55
CA VAL A 130 -14.39 1.99 -6.62
C VAL A 130 -15.64 1.11 -6.68
N GLN A 131 -16.09 0.59 -5.54
CA GLN A 131 -17.31 -0.24 -5.47
C GLN A 131 -18.55 0.50 -5.96
N SER A 132 -18.72 1.77 -5.58
CA SER A 132 -19.89 2.58 -5.97
C SER A 132 -19.90 2.94 -7.46
N ALA A 133 -18.72 3.06 -8.07
CA ALA A 133 -18.58 3.37 -9.49
C ALA A 133 -18.53 2.12 -10.38
N SER A 134 -18.51 0.91 -9.78
CA SER A 134 -18.37 -0.31 -10.54
C SER A 134 -19.58 -0.60 -11.43
N PRO A 135 -19.38 -1.05 -12.68
CA PRO A 135 -20.45 -1.57 -13.52
C PRO A 135 -20.91 -2.99 -13.13
N TYR A 136 -20.24 -3.63 -12.16
CA TYR A 136 -20.59 -4.97 -11.66
C TYR A 136 -21.40 -4.88 -10.37
N PRO A 137 -22.47 -5.69 -10.21
CA PRO A 137 -23.22 -5.79 -8.96
C PRO A 137 -22.35 -6.11 -7.74
N HIS A 138 -21.32 -6.94 -7.94
CA HIS A 138 -20.44 -7.41 -6.88
C HIS A 138 -18.98 -7.07 -7.20
N THR A 139 -18.39 -6.14 -6.45
CA THR A 139 -16.99 -5.72 -6.61
C THR A 139 -16.22 -5.90 -5.31
N MET A 140 -15.23 -6.79 -5.34
CA MET A 140 -14.37 -7.10 -4.20
C MET A 140 -12.99 -6.48 -4.40
N ILE A 141 -12.56 -5.67 -3.44
CA ILE A 141 -11.22 -5.08 -3.41
C ILE A 141 -10.35 -5.92 -2.48
N ILE A 142 -9.30 -6.51 -3.04
CA ILE A 142 -8.41 -7.44 -2.35
C ILE A 142 -7.03 -6.79 -2.25
N GLY A 143 -6.71 -6.30 -1.05
CA GLY A 143 -5.36 -5.82 -0.73
C GLY A 143 -4.38 -6.96 -0.45
N TYR A 144 -3.10 -6.62 -0.32
CA TYR A 144 -2.01 -7.56 -0.05
C TYR A 144 -1.89 -8.72 -1.06
N ALA A 145 -2.35 -8.51 -2.29
CA ALA A 145 -2.22 -9.49 -3.35
C ALA A 145 -0.98 -9.20 -4.20
N ASN A 146 -0.39 -10.25 -4.80
CA ASN A 146 0.81 -10.21 -5.64
C ASN A 146 2.11 -9.89 -4.89
N GLU A 147 2.18 -8.78 -4.17
CA GLU A 147 3.35 -8.29 -3.43
C GLU A 147 2.91 -7.37 -2.27
N THR A 148 3.85 -6.74 -1.55
CA THR A 148 3.56 -5.85 -0.42
C THR A 148 4.18 -4.48 -0.63
N VAL A 149 3.32 -3.49 -0.92
CA VAL A 149 3.72 -2.12 -1.29
C VAL A 149 3.25 -1.07 -0.25
N GLY A 150 2.68 -1.51 0.86
CA GLY A 150 2.25 -0.60 1.93
C GLY A 150 0.94 0.13 1.58
N TYR A 151 0.79 1.39 1.98
CA TYR A 151 -0.50 2.08 1.99
C TYR A 151 -0.67 3.08 0.85
N LEU A 152 -1.93 3.30 0.45
CA LEU A 152 -2.35 4.53 -0.22
C LEU A 152 -3.21 5.37 0.70
N ALA A 153 -2.57 6.37 1.31
CA ALA A 153 -3.18 7.29 2.26
C ALA A 153 -3.99 8.41 1.57
N ARG A 154 -4.62 9.26 2.38
CA ARG A 154 -5.33 10.46 1.89
C ARG A 154 -4.37 11.65 1.88
N PRO A 155 -4.59 12.69 1.05
CA PRO A 155 -3.69 13.84 0.99
C PRO A 155 -3.40 14.47 2.36
N GLN A 156 -4.42 14.62 3.21
CA GLN A 156 -4.26 15.22 4.54
C GLN A 156 -3.41 14.38 5.51
N ASP A 157 -3.20 13.10 5.22
CA ASP A 157 -2.47 12.19 6.11
C ASP A 157 -0.94 12.42 6.05
N PHE A 158 -0.43 13.15 5.05
CA PHE A 158 0.99 13.49 4.92
C PHE A 158 1.42 14.57 5.92
N ASP A 159 0.52 15.48 6.28
CA ASP A 159 0.80 16.64 7.14
C ASP A 159 0.36 16.43 8.60
N GLN A 160 -0.33 15.33 8.92
CA GLN A 160 -0.97 15.11 10.21
C GLN A 160 -0.42 13.90 10.94
N GLU A 161 0.36 14.13 12.00
CA GLU A 161 0.87 13.05 12.86
C GLU A 161 -0.27 12.15 13.37
N GLY A 162 -0.05 10.83 13.31
CA GLY A 162 -1.04 9.81 13.68
C GLY A 162 -0.99 8.61 12.76
N PHE A 163 -2.07 7.82 12.75
CA PHE A 163 -2.15 6.62 11.89
C PHE A 163 -2.08 6.96 10.39
N GLY A 164 -2.65 8.09 9.99
CA GLY A 164 -2.54 8.59 8.61
C GLY A 164 -1.09 8.81 8.20
N TRP A 165 -0.33 9.54 9.01
CA TRP A 165 1.10 9.76 8.78
C TRP A 165 1.92 8.48 8.81
N TYR A 166 1.58 7.53 9.70
CA TYR A 166 2.23 6.22 9.68
C TYR A 166 2.07 5.57 8.30
N ALA A 167 0.85 5.54 7.76
CA ALA A 167 0.57 4.98 6.45
C ALA A 167 1.26 5.74 5.31
N ALA A 168 1.21 7.07 5.33
CA ALA A 168 1.73 7.94 4.26
C ALA A 168 3.26 8.04 4.23
N VAL A 169 3.91 8.15 5.40
CA VAL A 169 5.30 8.60 5.52
C VAL A 169 6.22 7.54 6.15
N PHE A 170 5.73 6.77 7.14
CA PHE A 170 6.57 5.80 7.84
C PHE A 170 6.56 4.41 7.18
N ALA A 171 5.39 3.92 6.77
CA ALA A 171 5.24 2.61 6.15
C ALA A 171 6.07 2.45 4.85
N PRO A 172 6.18 3.45 3.95
CA PRO A 172 7.08 3.36 2.78
C PRO A 172 8.54 3.06 3.16
N ARG A 173 9.00 3.56 4.31
CA ARG A 173 10.34 3.29 4.84
C ARG A 173 10.52 1.82 5.17
N ILE A 174 9.49 1.19 5.75
CA ILE A 174 9.46 -0.25 6.05
C ILE A 174 9.43 -1.05 4.75
N CYS A 175 8.63 -0.62 3.78
CA CYS A 175 8.48 -1.24 2.47
C CYS A 175 9.64 -0.93 1.50
N ARG A 176 10.63 -0.12 1.92
CA ARG A 176 11.85 0.23 1.16
C ARG A 176 11.58 0.89 -0.20
N HIS A 177 10.58 1.76 -0.26
CA HIS A 177 10.35 2.63 -1.40
C HIS A 177 10.09 4.07 -0.91
N LEU A 178 10.19 5.03 -1.83
CA LEU A 178 9.84 6.42 -1.58
C LEU A 178 8.35 6.55 -1.22
N PRO A 179 7.96 7.52 -0.37
CA PRO A 179 6.55 7.87 -0.18
C PRO A 179 5.86 8.09 -1.52
N PHE A 180 4.58 7.75 -1.60
CA PHE A 180 3.78 8.13 -2.76
C PHE A 180 3.47 9.63 -2.73
N GLU A 181 3.21 10.24 -3.88
CA GLU A 181 2.65 11.59 -3.92
C GLU A 181 1.27 11.63 -3.21
N PRO A 182 0.86 12.78 -2.62
CA PRO A 182 -0.37 12.88 -1.84
C PRO A 182 -1.65 12.46 -2.58
N ASP A 183 -1.68 12.59 -3.90
CA ASP A 183 -2.83 12.25 -4.75
C ASP A 183 -2.82 10.80 -5.28
N ALA A 184 -1.76 10.02 -5.02
CA ALA A 184 -1.59 8.68 -5.56
C ALA A 184 -2.77 7.74 -5.23
N GLY A 185 -3.39 7.90 -4.06
CA GLY A 185 -4.60 7.16 -3.68
C GLY A 185 -5.80 7.43 -4.60
N ALA A 186 -6.01 8.70 -4.97
CA ALA A 186 -7.05 9.10 -5.90
C ALA A 186 -6.74 8.62 -7.33
N VAL A 187 -5.48 8.76 -7.75
CA VAL A 187 -5.00 8.26 -9.05
C VAL A 187 -5.23 6.75 -9.15
N PHE A 188 -4.88 5.97 -8.13
CA PHE A 188 -5.07 4.52 -8.14
C PHE A 188 -6.54 4.11 -8.19
N ARG A 189 -7.40 4.77 -7.38
CA ARG A 189 -8.85 4.59 -7.45
C ARG A 189 -9.37 4.77 -8.89
N ASP A 190 -8.94 5.83 -9.56
CA ASP A 190 -9.42 6.13 -10.92
C ASP A 190 -8.95 5.07 -11.93
N HIS A 191 -7.73 4.54 -11.77
CA HIS A 191 -7.26 3.39 -12.55
C HIS A 191 -8.13 2.15 -12.34
N LEU A 192 -8.50 1.83 -11.09
CA LEU A 192 -9.37 0.68 -10.79
C LEU A 192 -10.76 0.86 -11.41
N ILE A 193 -11.36 2.05 -11.32
CA ILE A 193 -12.65 2.36 -11.93
C ILE A 193 -12.57 2.22 -13.46
N ALA A 194 -11.54 2.80 -14.09
CA ALA A 194 -11.34 2.72 -15.53
C ALA A 194 -11.17 1.26 -16.00
N LEU A 195 -10.42 0.45 -15.23
CA LEU A 195 -10.26 -0.97 -15.52
C LEU A 195 -11.62 -1.69 -15.53
N LEU A 196 -12.44 -1.50 -14.49
CA LEU A 196 -13.75 -2.15 -14.39
C LEU A 196 -14.64 -1.85 -15.60
N HIS A 197 -14.70 -0.59 -16.03
CA HIS A 197 -15.43 -0.22 -17.24
C HIS A 197 -14.84 -0.82 -18.51
N ARG A 198 -13.52 -0.93 -18.60
CA ARG A 198 -12.85 -1.57 -19.75
C ARG A 198 -13.15 -3.07 -19.82
N ILE A 199 -13.16 -3.79 -18.69
CA ILE A 199 -13.53 -5.21 -18.64
C ILE A 199 -14.97 -5.35 -19.14
N ARG A 200 -15.89 -4.53 -18.61
CA ARG A 200 -17.30 -4.56 -19.02
C ARG A 200 -17.51 -4.29 -20.51
N GLN A 201 -16.77 -3.34 -21.08
CA GLN A 201 -16.82 -3.04 -22.52
C GLN A 201 -16.34 -4.22 -23.37
N ARG A 202 -15.26 -4.91 -22.95
CA ARG A 202 -14.74 -6.09 -23.67
C ARG A 202 -15.77 -7.22 -23.72
N GLU A 203 -16.48 -7.45 -22.62
CA GLU A 203 -17.58 -8.44 -22.55
C GLU A 203 -18.67 -8.12 -23.58
N THR A 204 -19.14 -6.86 -23.61
CA THR A 204 -20.21 -6.45 -24.53
C THR A 204 -19.79 -6.48 -26.00
N ALA A 205 -18.49 -6.39 -26.30
CA ALA A 205 -17.98 -6.47 -27.66
C ALA A 205 -17.74 -7.92 -28.14
N SER A 206 -17.71 -8.87 -27.21
CA SER A 206 -17.46 -10.29 -27.48
C SER A 206 -18.75 -11.14 -27.50
N ALA A 207 -19.87 -10.55 -27.09
CA ALA A 207 -21.23 -11.11 -27.13
C ALA A 207 -21.95 -10.76 -28.44
#